data_AF-A0A6L7U188-F1
#
_entry.id   AF-A0A6L7U188-F1
#
_cell.length_a   1.000
_cell.length_b   1.000
_cell.length_c   1.000
_cell.angle_alpha   90.00
_cell.angle_beta   90.00
_cell.angle_gamma   90.00
#
_symmetry.space_group_name_H-M   'P 1'
#
loop_
_entity.id
_entity.type
_entity.pdbx_description
1 polymer ?
#
loop_
_entity_poly.entity_id
_entity_poly.type
_entity_poly.pdbx_seq_one_letter_code
_entity_poly.pdbx_strand_id
1 'polypeptide(L)'
;MITDPPYDSMVEYRDSADWFHVWLKRSQAEADPLFALTTNPEGGSEYDRELIVKAAWRKMPGDSRNPTDYDVGMADALAEARRCLKPDGIVTILFGHDSPEVWDRMVKILGNASLVLTSVWPVHTERGSQMGKGNMEATLTLTCRPAPVERPIGQFRQVEEKIRSALQRKVLEWQTEGMSTSDIRVAAYAPALAFAGRYQSVHRLSGEAVETSAWLDLARRIATEQATQHVEEEFDNRTRMILDWLSEGYGRSPQTTGERRRKAFAHNLNDNSLGDLLPATGAKCHLPFASELNLTARPDCMIDSVLAVAAAARDQERTLDCLEAAGVDTEEHRLFALCRILSKHLPETDPDVAIWRWLDRERRSLVPMLNTRRRQSEAASRQTALLSS
;
A
#
# COMPACT_ATOMS: atom_id res chain seq x y z
N MET A 1 3.73 -23.58 17.64
CA MET A 1 4.56 -23.92 16.47
C MET A 1 4.82 -22.63 15.70
N ILE A 2 6.04 -22.40 15.23
CA ILE A 2 6.39 -21.29 14.35
C ILE A 2 6.97 -21.93 13.09
N THR A 3 6.53 -21.50 11.91
CA THR A 3 6.96 -22.05 10.63
C THR A 3 7.02 -20.97 9.56
N ASP A 4 7.89 -21.19 8.58
CA ASP A 4 8.04 -20.36 7.39
C ASP A 4 7.94 -21.26 6.14
N PRO A 5 6.70 -21.60 5.71
CA PRO A 5 6.50 -22.46 4.55
C PRO A 5 6.94 -21.79 3.24
N PRO A 6 7.28 -22.57 2.20
CA PRO A 6 7.49 -22.03 0.87
C PRO A 6 6.23 -21.31 0.36
N TYR A 7 6.37 -20.12 -0.25
CA TYR A 7 5.25 -19.35 -0.75
C TYR A 7 5.13 -19.34 -2.26
N ASP A 8 4.11 -20.05 -2.75
CA ASP A 8 3.68 -20.02 -4.14
C ASP A 8 4.88 -20.15 -5.11
N SER A 9 5.01 -19.24 -6.07
CA SER A 9 6.11 -19.16 -7.02
C SER A 9 7.12 -18.06 -6.67
N MET A 10 7.23 -17.65 -5.40
CA MET A 10 8.09 -16.54 -4.99
C MET A 10 9.57 -16.91 -5.07
N VAL A 11 9.93 -18.14 -4.67
CA VAL A 11 11.28 -18.67 -4.72
C VAL A 11 11.23 -20.08 -5.30
N GLU A 12 12.15 -20.38 -6.22
CA GLU A 12 12.32 -21.73 -6.78
C GLU A 12 13.12 -22.58 -5.78
N TYR A 13 12.50 -22.91 -4.64
CA TYR A 13 13.17 -23.58 -3.51
C TYR A 13 13.79 -24.90 -3.92
N ARG A 14 13.09 -25.71 -4.72
CA ARG A 14 13.62 -26.98 -5.24
C ARG A 14 14.86 -26.76 -6.10
N ASP A 15 14.74 -25.93 -7.13
CA ASP A 15 15.83 -25.72 -8.10
C ASP A 15 17.08 -25.16 -7.37
N SER A 16 16.87 -24.33 -6.35
CA SER A 16 17.93 -23.82 -5.48
C SER A 16 18.50 -24.91 -4.56
N ALA A 17 17.65 -25.73 -3.95
CA ALA A 17 18.08 -26.83 -3.09
C ALA A 17 18.91 -27.87 -3.86
N ASP A 18 18.49 -28.24 -5.06
CA ASP A 18 19.24 -29.15 -5.94
C ASP A 18 20.62 -28.58 -6.30
N TRP A 19 20.68 -27.28 -6.59
CA TRP A 19 21.95 -26.61 -6.87
C TRP A 19 22.93 -26.73 -5.70
N PHE A 20 22.47 -26.55 -4.46
CA PHE A 20 23.31 -26.70 -3.27
C PHE A 20 23.56 -28.15 -2.86
N HIS A 21 22.61 -29.05 -3.13
CA HIS A 21 22.67 -30.46 -2.75
C HIS A 21 23.91 -31.13 -3.33
N VAL A 22 24.28 -30.84 -4.59
CA VAL A 22 25.49 -31.40 -5.23
C VAL A 22 26.77 -31.06 -4.44
N TRP A 23 26.86 -29.86 -3.87
CA TRP A 23 28.01 -29.44 -3.08
C TRP A 23 27.99 -30.05 -1.68
N LEU A 24 26.82 -30.12 -1.05
CA LEU A 24 26.64 -30.78 0.25
C LEU A 24 26.99 -32.27 0.16
N LYS A 25 26.48 -32.96 -0.87
CA LYS A 25 26.79 -34.36 -1.17
C LYS A 25 28.29 -34.63 -1.31
N ARG A 26 29.06 -33.71 -1.92
CA ARG A 26 30.50 -33.89 -2.11
C ARG A 26 31.34 -33.50 -0.88
N SER A 27 30.92 -32.48 -0.14
CA SER A 27 31.71 -31.93 0.97
C SER A 27 31.37 -32.53 2.33
N GLN A 28 30.13 -32.99 2.52
CA GLN A 28 29.62 -33.46 3.82
C GLN A 28 29.43 -34.97 3.88
N ALA A 29 29.61 -35.71 2.77
CA ALA A 29 29.39 -37.16 2.75
C ALA A 29 30.23 -37.94 3.79
N GLU A 30 31.44 -37.47 4.09
CA GLU A 30 32.28 -38.09 5.13
C GLU A 30 31.80 -37.78 6.54
N ALA A 31 31.24 -36.59 6.76
CA ALA A 31 30.76 -36.12 8.06
C ALA A 31 29.36 -36.66 8.39
N ASP A 32 28.47 -36.71 7.41
CA ASP A 32 27.14 -37.30 7.50
C ASP A 32 26.81 -38.06 6.19
N PRO A 33 26.83 -39.41 6.23
CA PRO A 33 26.52 -40.24 5.07
C PRO A 33 25.13 -40.01 4.46
N LEU A 34 24.19 -39.39 5.18
CA LEU A 34 22.86 -39.07 4.64
C LEU A 34 22.94 -38.10 3.46
N PHE A 35 23.96 -37.24 3.38
CA PHE A 35 24.15 -36.38 2.21
C PHE A 35 24.66 -37.12 0.98
N ALA A 36 25.24 -38.32 1.13
CA ALA A 36 25.74 -39.13 0.02
C ALA A 36 24.62 -39.94 -0.69
N LEU A 37 23.55 -40.23 0.04
CA LEU A 37 22.47 -41.12 -0.38
C LEU A 37 21.37 -40.33 -1.08
N THR A 38 20.99 -40.77 -2.27
CA THR A 38 19.84 -40.26 -3.03
C THR A 38 19.24 -41.41 -3.84
N THR A 39 17.92 -41.56 -3.73
CA THR A 39 17.07 -42.40 -4.58
C THR A 39 16.59 -41.67 -5.83
N ASN A 40 16.80 -40.35 -5.92
CA ASN A 40 16.54 -39.59 -7.14
C ASN A 40 17.45 -40.06 -8.29
N PRO A 41 16.91 -40.53 -9.43
CA PRO A 41 17.71 -41.02 -10.55
C PRO A 41 18.66 -39.98 -11.16
N GLU A 42 18.33 -38.68 -11.01
CA GLU A 42 19.13 -37.56 -11.51
C GLU A 42 20.21 -37.12 -10.52
N GLY A 43 20.25 -37.74 -9.33
CA GLY A 43 21.24 -37.46 -8.29
C GLY A 43 20.99 -36.17 -7.50
N GLY A 44 19.81 -35.57 -7.66
CA GLY A 44 19.31 -34.43 -6.87
C GLY A 44 18.75 -34.86 -5.51
N SER A 45 18.11 -33.93 -4.79
CA SER A 45 17.49 -34.26 -3.50
C SER A 45 16.18 -35.05 -3.67
N GLU A 46 15.68 -35.61 -2.57
CA GLU A 46 14.42 -36.36 -2.54
C GLU A 46 13.21 -35.43 -2.46
N TYR A 47 12.28 -35.54 -3.42
CA TYR A 47 11.18 -34.59 -3.59
C TYR A 47 9.87 -35.28 -3.99
N ASP A 48 9.38 -36.23 -3.20
CA ASP A 48 8.14 -36.95 -3.56
C ASP A 48 6.87 -36.10 -3.37
N ARG A 49 6.91 -35.05 -2.53
CA ARG A 49 5.76 -34.19 -2.17
C ARG A 49 6.17 -32.77 -1.79
N GLU A 50 6.82 -32.05 -2.69
CA GLU A 50 7.16 -30.65 -2.44
C GLU A 50 5.96 -29.72 -2.56
N LEU A 51 5.84 -28.81 -1.60
CA LEU A 51 4.80 -27.79 -1.57
C LEU A 51 5.32 -26.50 -2.23
N ILE A 52 5.54 -26.52 -3.54
CA ILE A 52 5.97 -25.34 -4.30
C ILE A 52 5.17 -25.18 -5.59
N VAL A 53 5.06 -23.94 -6.07
CA VAL A 53 4.42 -23.63 -7.36
C VAL A 53 5.47 -23.11 -8.33
N LYS A 54 5.50 -23.65 -9.55
CA LYS A 54 6.33 -23.09 -10.61
C LYS A 54 5.52 -22.11 -11.47
N ALA A 55 6.10 -20.96 -11.79
CA ALA A 55 5.45 -19.98 -12.66
C ALA A 55 5.07 -20.60 -14.01
N ALA A 56 3.85 -20.30 -14.49
CA ALA A 56 3.26 -20.98 -15.65
C ALA A 56 4.14 -20.97 -16.92
N TRP A 57 4.85 -19.87 -17.17
CA TRP A 57 5.75 -19.71 -18.32
C TRP A 57 7.07 -20.48 -18.21
N ARG A 58 7.40 -21.03 -17.02
CA ARG A 58 8.56 -21.88 -16.77
C ARG A 58 8.21 -23.36 -16.62
N LYS A 59 6.92 -23.72 -16.69
CA LYS A 59 6.48 -25.11 -16.55
C LYS A 59 6.87 -25.91 -17.78
N MET A 60 7.43 -27.08 -17.53
CA MET A 60 7.66 -28.10 -18.55
C MET A 60 6.50 -29.10 -18.57
N PRO A 61 6.24 -29.78 -19.70
CA PRO A 61 5.26 -30.87 -19.73
C PRO A 61 5.58 -31.92 -18.66
N GLY A 62 4.60 -32.24 -17.81
CA GLY A 62 4.76 -33.19 -16.70
C GLY A 62 5.15 -32.57 -15.36
N ASP A 63 5.28 -31.25 -15.25
CA ASP A 63 5.62 -30.57 -13.99
C ASP A 63 4.42 -30.55 -13.02
N SER A 64 4.54 -31.27 -11.90
CA SER A 64 3.51 -31.39 -10.86
C SER A 64 3.40 -30.16 -9.95
N ARG A 65 4.32 -29.18 -10.03
CA ARG A 65 4.34 -27.98 -9.17
C ARG A 65 3.24 -26.99 -9.53
N ASN A 66 2.00 -27.30 -9.15
CA ASN A 66 0.81 -26.50 -9.46
C ASN A 66 0.10 -25.98 -8.20
N PRO A 67 -0.69 -24.89 -8.32
CA PRO A 67 -1.36 -24.29 -7.17
C PRO A 67 -2.29 -25.25 -6.41
N THR A 68 -2.96 -26.17 -7.12
CA THR A 68 -3.91 -27.11 -6.49
C THR A 68 -3.19 -28.08 -5.57
N ASP A 69 -2.12 -28.71 -6.04
CA ASP A 69 -1.34 -29.66 -5.23
C ASP A 69 -0.65 -28.96 -4.06
N TYR A 70 -0.18 -27.73 -4.28
CA TYR A 70 0.34 -26.86 -3.24
C TYR A 70 -0.71 -26.57 -2.16
N ASP A 71 -1.92 -26.13 -2.54
CA ASP A 71 -2.98 -25.76 -1.60
C ASP A 71 -3.40 -26.97 -0.75
N VAL A 72 -3.55 -28.15 -1.36
CA VAL A 72 -3.91 -29.39 -0.66
C VAL A 72 -2.82 -29.81 0.31
N GLY A 73 -1.56 -29.90 -0.16
CA GLY A 73 -0.47 -30.36 0.69
C GLY A 73 -0.12 -29.38 1.81
N MET A 74 -0.28 -28.06 1.58
CA MET A 74 -0.14 -27.05 2.64
C MET A 74 -1.24 -27.19 3.69
N ALA A 75 -2.48 -27.47 3.28
CA ALA A 75 -3.58 -27.71 4.20
C ALA A 75 -3.33 -28.98 5.05
N ASP A 76 -2.82 -30.05 4.45
CA ASP A 76 -2.45 -31.28 5.16
C ASP A 76 -1.33 -31.04 6.18
N ALA A 77 -0.27 -30.32 5.78
CA ALA A 77 0.84 -29.97 6.68
C ALA A 77 0.36 -29.13 7.88
N LEU A 78 -0.53 -28.16 7.64
CA LEU A 78 -1.10 -27.33 8.70
C LEU A 78 -2.14 -28.09 9.55
N ALA A 79 -2.83 -29.07 8.99
CA ALA A 79 -3.71 -29.96 9.74
C ALA A 79 -2.90 -30.85 10.71
N GLU A 80 -1.75 -31.36 10.27
CA GLU A 80 -0.82 -32.10 11.14
C GLU A 80 -0.20 -31.21 12.21
N ALA A 81 0.14 -29.96 11.86
CA ALA A 81 0.55 -28.97 12.83
C ALA A 81 -0.52 -28.77 13.91
N ARG A 82 -1.79 -28.59 13.50
CA ARG A 82 -2.93 -28.48 14.41
C ARG A 82 -3.08 -29.72 15.29
N ARG A 83 -2.95 -30.93 14.74
CA ARG A 83 -3.05 -32.18 15.50
C ARG A 83 -2.00 -32.27 16.62
N CYS A 84 -0.81 -31.73 16.37
CA CYS A 84 0.28 -31.68 17.35
C CYS A 84 0.14 -30.54 18.38
N LEU A 85 -0.81 -29.61 18.19
CA LEU A 85 -1.03 -28.52 19.14
C LEU A 85 -1.78 -28.98 20.39
N LYS A 86 -1.46 -28.34 21.51
CA LYS A 86 -2.33 -28.33 22.70
C LYS A 86 -3.63 -27.56 22.39
N PRO A 87 -4.71 -27.73 23.18
CA PRO A 87 -5.99 -27.05 22.95
C PRO A 87 -5.89 -25.53 22.73
N ASP A 88 -5.07 -24.83 23.53
CA ASP A 88 -4.83 -23.38 23.39
C ASP A 88 -3.58 -23.04 22.56
N GLY A 89 -3.10 -24.01 21.78
CA GLY A 89 -1.92 -23.90 20.95
C GLY A 89 -2.06 -22.84 19.85
N ILE A 90 -0.90 -22.35 19.40
CA ILE A 90 -0.79 -21.33 18.37
C ILE A 90 0.10 -21.87 17.25
N VAL A 91 -0.34 -21.66 16.01
CA VAL A 91 0.51 -21.75 14.82
C VAL A 91 0.85 -20.34 14.36
N THR A 92 2.12 -20.01 14.27
CA THR A 92 2.59 -18.77 13.66
C THR A 92 3.23 -19.07 12.32
N ILE A 93 2.81 -18.34 11.27
CA ILE A 93 3.26 -18.53 9.88
C ILE A 93 3.87 -17.21 9.39
N LEU A 94 5.08 -17.23 8.85
CA LEU A 94 5.76 -16.04 8.32
C LEU A 94 5.33 -15.74 6.87
N PHE A 95 4.17 -15.15 6.66
CA PHE A 95 3.63 -14.93 5.31
C PHE A 95 4.00 -13.56 4.73
N GLY A 96 4.34 -13.49 3.46
CA GLY A 96 4.49 -12.21 2.77
C GLY A 96 4.16 -12.30 1.29
N HIS A 97 2.99 -11.77 0.89
CA HIS A 97 2.60 -11.66 -0.51
C HIS A 97 1.67 -10.46 -0.75
N ASP A 98 1.79 -9.78 -1.90
CA ASP A 98 1.01 -8.59 -2.27
C ASP A 98 -0.30 -8.91 -3.02
N SER A 99 -0.32 -10.02 -3.78
CA SER A 99 -1.50 -10.54 -4.51
C SER A 99 -2.66 -10.95 -3.57
N PRO A 100 -3.86 -10.35 -3.74
CA PRO A 100 -5.08 -10.77 -3.07
C PRO A 100 -5.46 -12.24 -3.35
N GLU A 101 -5.14 -12.74 -4.53
CA GLU A 101 -5.44 -14.12 -4.93
C GLU A 101 -4.67 -15.12 -4.04
N VAL A 102 -3.39 -14.84 -3.75
CA VAL A 102 -2.59 -15.67 -2.84
C VAL A 102 -3.12 -15.59 -1.41
N TRP A 103 -3.60 -14.42 -0.97
CA TRP A 103 -4.29 -14.27 0.33
C TRP A 103 -5.57 -15.11 0.40
N ASP A 104 -6.39 -15.09 -0.63
CA ASP A 104 -7.62 -15.90 -0.69
C ASP A 104 -7.31 -17.40 -0.61
N ARG A 105 -6.29 -17.87 -1.34
CA ARG A 105 -5.84 -19.27 -1.22
C ARG A 105 -5.32 -19.59 0.17
N MET A 106 -4.50 -18.72 0.78
CA MET A 106 -4.00 -18.91 2.16
C MET A 106 -5.15 -19.05 3.18
N VAL A 107 -6.20 -18.23 3.06
CA VAL A 107 -7.37 -18.32 3.95
C VAL A 107 -8.12 -19.65 3.76
N LYS A 108 -8.26 -20.12 2.51
CA LYS A 108 -8.85 -21.43 2.19
C LYS A 108 -8.02 -22.58 2.75
N ILE A 109 -6.70 -22.53 2.60
CA ILE A 109 -5.76 -23.49 3.17
C ILE A 109 -5.94 -23.58 4.69
N LEU A 110 -5.95 -22.44 5.39
CA LEU A 110 -6.16 -22.37 6.83
C LEU A 110 -7.53 -22.96 7.22
N GLY A 111 -8.58 -22.62 6.49
CA GLY A 111 -9.92 -23.15 6.69
C GLY A 111 -9.99 -24.68 6.55
N ASN A 112 -9.36 -25.24 5.51
CA ASN A 112 -9.26 -26.68 5.28
C ASN A 112 -8.46 -27.39 6.39
N ALA A 113 -7.41 -26.74 6.90
CA ALA A 113 -6.67 -27.19 8.08
C ALA A 113 -7.43 -26.98 9.41
N SER A 114 -8.66 -26.44 9.37
CA SER A 114 -9.47 -26.08 10.54
C SER A 114 -8.72 -25.16 11.52
N LEU A 115 -7.98 -24.20 10.96
CA LEU A 115 -7.33 -23.10 11.65
C LEU A 115 -8.04 -21.79 11.29
N VAL A 116 -8.06 -20.86 12.22
CA VAL A 116 -8.55 -19.49 11.99
C VAL A 116 -7.43 -18.49 12.26
N LEU A 117 -7.33 -17.49 11.39
CA LEU A 117 -6.46 -16.35 11.61
C LEU A 117 -7.01 -15.51 12.75
N THR A 118 -6.16 -15.13 13.71
CA THR A 118 -6.58 -14.42 14.93
C THR A 118 -5.90 -13.08 15.13
N SER A 119 -4.63 -12.97 14.75
CA SER A 119 -3.88 -11.71 14.76
C SER A 119 -2.76 -11.76 13.73
N VAL A 120 -2.29 -10.58 13.34
CA VAL A 120 -1.15 -10.44 12.44
C VAL A 120 -0.25 -9.32 12.92
N TRP A 121 1.05 -9.56 12.80
CA TRP A 121 2.06 -8.59 13.15
C TRP A 121 3.01 -8.38 11.97
N PRO A 122 3.08 -7.16 11.42
CA PRO A 122 4.10 -6.84 10.44
C PRO A 122 5.47 -6.82 11.13
N VAL A 123 6.45 -7.43 10.48
CA VAL A 123 7.84 -7.50 10.92
C VAL A 123 8.70 -6.93 9.80
N HIS A 124 9.46 -5.89 10.12
CA HIS A 124 10.42 -5.34 9.19
C HIS A 124 11.72 -6.14 9.29
N THR A 125 11.91 -7.11 8.41
CA THR A 125 13.10 -7.96 8.38
C THR A 125 14.15 -7.39 7.42
N GLU A 126 15.00 -6.50 7.96
CA GLU A 126 16.28 -5.97 7.46
C GLU A 126 16.39 -5.18 6.13
N ARG A 127 17.48 -4.40 6.07
CA ARG A 127 17.80 -3.28 5.19
C ARG A 127 17.92 -3.67 3.71
N GLY A 128 17.04 -3.09 2.88
CA GLY A 128 17.35 -2.69 1.50
C GLY A 128 17.98 -3.74 0.60
N SER A 129 17.19 -4.72 0.14
CA SER A 129 17.48 -5.30 -1.18
C SER A 129 16.78 -4.42 -2.21
N GLN A 130 17.54 -3.88 -3.17
CA GLN A 130 17.02 -3.05 -4.28
C GLN A 130 16.20 -3.89 -5.27
N MET A 131 15.08 -4.47 -4.83
CA MET A 131 14.18 -5.24 -5.67
C MET A 131 12.84 -4.51 -5.80
N GLY A 132 12.82 -3.49 -6.67
CA GLY A 132 11.60 -2.90 -7.21
C GLY A 132 10.82 -1.98 -6.25
N LYS A 133 10.91 -0.66 -6.48
CA LYS A 133 10.02 0.35 -5.86
C LYS A 133 8.54 -0.03 -6.09
N GLY A 134 7.85 -0.52 -5.06
CA GLY A 134 6.41 -0.83 -5.10
C GLY A 134 6.00 -2.15 -4.44
N ASN A 135 6.95 -3.05 -4.15
CA ASN A 135 6.67 -4.33 -3.50
C ASN A 135 6.64 -4.19 -1.96
N MET A 136 5.99 -5.12 -1.28
CA MET A 136 5.93 -5.15 0.19
C MET A 136 7.33 -5.35 0.77
N GLU A 137 7.75 -4.48 1.68
CA GLU A 137 9.05 -4.55 2.36
C GLU A 137 8.93 -5.28 3.72
N ALA A 138 7.73 -5.34 4.29
CA ALA A 138 7.46 -6.01 5.56
C ALA A 138 7.04 -7.48 5.37
N THR A 139 7.62 -8.41 6.12
CA THR A 139 7.09 -9.77 6.26
C THR A 139 6.00 -9.79 7.33
N LEU A 140 4.91 -10.53 7.16
CA LEU A 140 3.84 -10.62 8.15
C LEU A 140 3.95 -11.92 8.94
N THR A 141 3.69 -11.86 10.24
CA THR A 141 3.52 -13.06 11.06
C THR A 141 2.04 -13.30 11.31
N LEU A 142 1.49 -14.35 10.70
CA LEU A 142 0.11 -14.77 10.84
C LEU A 142 -0.03 -15.64 12.08
N THR A 143 -0.86 -15.22 13.02
CA THR A 143 -1.15 -16.00 14.23
C THR A 143 -2.47 -16.74 14.05
N CYS A 144 -2.39 -18.06 13.99
CA CYS A 144 -3.52 -18.95 13.77
C CYS A 144 -3.78 -19.83 15.00
N ARG A 145 -5.05 -20.13 15.23
CA ARG A 145 -5.51 -21.03 16.31
C ARG A 145 -6.48 -22.08 15.75
N PRO A 146 -6.64 -23.23 16.43
CA PRO A 146 -7.70 -24.17 16.10
C PRO A 146 -9.06 -23.44 16.02
N ALA A 147 -9.80 -23.68 14.94
CA ALA A 147 -11.12 -23.10 14.76
C ALA A 147 -12.04 -23.57 15.89
N PRO A 148 -12.75 -22.66 16.58
CA PRO A 148 -13.80 -23.05 17.51
C PRO A 148 -14.86 -23.91 16.81
N VAL A 149 -15.38 -24.93 17.50
CA VAL A 149 -16.40 -25.85 16.95
C VAL A 149 -17.67 -25.10 16.57
N GLU A 150 -18.07 -24.12 17.39
CA GLU A 150 -19.28 -23.33 17.17
C GLU A 150 -18.92 -21.87 16.88
N ARG A 151 -18.66 -21.56 15.60
CA ARG A 151 -18.53 -20.17 15.14
C ARG A 151 -19.89 -19.65 14.68
N PRO A 152 -20.29 -18.43 15.07
CA PRO A 152 -21.57 -17.87 14.68
C PRO A 152 -21.63 -17.58 13.17
N ILE A 153 -22.84 -17.49 12.64
CA ILE A 153 -23.10 -16.91 11.32
C ILE A 153 -23.18 -15.39 11.46
N GLY A 154 -22.41 -14.66 10.65
CA GLY A 154 -22.34 -13.21 10.68
C GLY A 154 -23.25 -12.53 9.65
N GLN A 155 -23.65 -11.29 9.94
CA GLN A 155 -24.28 -10.41 8.96
C GLN A 155 -23.26 -9.41 8.41
N PHE A 156 -23.17 -9.28 7.08
CA PHE A 156 -22.15 -8.47 6.40
C PHE A 156 -21.97 -7.07 7.00
N ARG A 157 -23.06 -6.30 7.15
CA ARG A 157 -23.01 -4.92 7.67
C ARG A 157 -22.39 -4.82 9.07
N GLN A 158 -22.75 -5.75 9.96
CA GLN A 158 -22.24 -5.76 11.35
C GLN A 158 -20.76 -6.13 11.39
N VAL A 159 -20.34 -7.07 10.54
CA VAL A 159 -18.93 -7.49 10.44
C VAL A 159 -18.09 -6.38 9.79
N GLU A 160 -18.59 -5.75 8.73
CA GLU A 160 -17.96 -4.61 8.06
C GLU A 160 -17.69 -3.45 9.04
N GLU A 161 -18.67 -3.09 9.88
CA GLU A 161 -18.52 -2.01 10.85
C GLU A 161 -17.45 -2.30 11.91
N LYS A 162 -17.39 -3.55 12.39
CA LYS A 162 -16.35 -4.01 13.32
C LYS A 162 -14.97 -3.98 12.68
N ILE A 163 -14.86 -4.45 11.43
CA ILE A 163 -13.61 -4.40 10.66
C ILE A 163 -13.19 -2.96 10.49
N ARG A 164 -14.07 -2.07 10.02
CA ARG A 164 -13.76 -0.65 9.80
C ARG A 164 -13.23 0.01 11.07
N SER A 165 -13.94 -0.12 12.18
CA SER A 165 -13.56 0.48 13.46
C SER A 165 -12.22 -0.04 14.00
N ALA A 166 -11.92 -1.33 13.78
CA ALA A 166 -10.66 -1.92 14.20
C ALA A 166 -9.49 -1.55 13.27
N LEU A 167 -9.72 -1.54 11.96
CA LEU A 167 -8.70 -1.24 10.95
C LEU A 167 -8.31 0.23 10.98
N GLN A 168 -9.26 1.16 11.16
CA GLN A 168 -8.94 2.59 11.24
C GLN A 168 -7.95 2.90 12.37
N ARG A 169 -8.18 2.33 13.56
CA ARG A 169 -7.24 2.46 14.69
C ARG A 169 -5.88 1.83 14.38
N LYS A 170 -5.87 0.62 13.80
CA LYS A 170 -4.61 -0.07 13.48
C LYS A 170 -3.80 0.64 12.41
N VAL A 171 -4.45 1.16 11.38
CA VAL A 171 -3.79 1.96 10.33
C VAL A 171 -3.16 3.20 10.95
N LEU A 172 -3.89 3.92 11.81
CA LEU A 172 -3.33 5.08 12.51
C LEU A 172 -2.12 4.71 13.38
N GLU A 173 -2.21 3.63 14.15
CA GLU A 173 -1.08 3.11 14.95
C GLU A 173 0.15 2.85 14.05
N TRP A 174 -0.01 2.09 12.96
CA TRP A 174 1.09 1.79 12.03
C TRP A 174 1.67 3.03 11.35
N GLN A 175 0.85 4.03 11.02
CA GLN A 175 1.33 5.30 10.48
C GLN A 175 2.19 6.05 11.51
N THR A 176 1.74 6.11 12.77
CA THR A 176 2.51 6.75 13.84
C THR A 176 3.83 6.02 14.15
N GLU A 177 3.89 4.71 13.88
CA GLU A 177 5.09 3.89 13.98
C GLU A 177 6.01 4.00 12.73
N GLY A 178 5.61 4.78 11.72
CA GLY A 178 6.40 5.05 10.52
C GLY A 178 6.30 3.98 9.42
N MET A 179 5.28 3.12 9.44
CA MET A 179 5.07 2.10 8.42
C MET A 179 4.68 2.72 7.07
N SER A 180 5.27 2.22 5.97
CA SER A 180 4.98 2.75 4.64
C SER A 180 3.52 2.55 4.24
N THR A 181 2.95 3.44 3.42
CA THR A 181 1.57 3.26 2.93
C THR A 181 1.40 1.96 2.12
N SER A 182 2.46 1.49 1.45
CA SER A 182 2.41 0.23 0.72
C SER A 182 2.25 -0.96 1.64
N ASP A 183 3.06 -1.01 2.71
CA ASP A 183 3.01 -2.10 3.69
C ASP A 183 1.71 -2.05 4.48
N ILE A 184 1.21 -0.85 4.85
CA ILE A 184 -0.07 -0.69 5.54
C ILE A 184 -1.22 -1.30 4.71
N ARG A 185 -1.24 -1.09 3.38
CA ARG A 185 -2.29 -1.65 2.52
C ARG A 185 -2.31 -3.18 2.54
N VAL A 186 -1.14 -3.82 2.54
CA VAL A 186 -1.05 -5.28 2.56
C VAL A 186 -1.29 -5.83 3.97
N ALA A 187 -0.72 -5.20 4.99
CA ALA A 187 -0.92 -5.55 6.38
C ALA A 187 -2.40 -5.45 6.80
N ALA A 188 -3.16 -4.53 6.21
CA ALA A 188 -4.59 -4.34 6.49
C ALA A 188 -5.47 -5.55 6.10
N TYR A 189 -5.07 -6.39 5.13
CA TYR A 189 -5.83 -7.59 4.77
C TYR A 189 -6.01 -8.51 5.98
N ALA A 190 -4.94 -8.66 6.73
CA ALA A 190 -4.81 -9.70 7.69
C ALA A 190 -5.72 -9.51 8.94
N PRO A 191 -5.82 -8.31 9.56
CA PRO A 191 -6.82 -8.06 10.58
C PRO A 191 -8.25 -8.16 10.03
N ALA A 192 -8.53 -7.73 8.80
CA ALA A 192 -9.86 -7.88 8.22
C ALA A 192 -10.26 -9.36 8.09
N LEU A 193 -9.35 -10.20 7.61
CA LEU A 193 -9.50 -11.65 7.55
C LEU A 193 -9.60 -12.29 8.94
N ALA A 194 -8.85 -11.81 9.92
CA ALA A 194 -8.93 -12.31 11.30
C ALA A 194 -10.30 -12.02 11.94
N PHE A 195 -10.92 -10.87 11.63
CA PHE A 195 -12.29 -10.56 12.05
C PHE A 195 -13.32 -11.41 11.32
N ALA A 196 -13.20 -11.55 9.99
CA ALA A 196 -14.09 -12.40 9.19
C ALA A 196 -14.01 -13.87 9.64
N GLY A 197 -12.80 -14.35 9.96
CA GLY A 197 -12.53 -15.72 10.43
C GLY A 197 -13.17 -16.08 11.77
N ARG A 198 -13.67 -15.11 12.55
CA ARG A 198 -14.45 -15.37 13.78
C ARG A 198 -15.82 -16.00 13.49
N TYR A 199 -16.29 -15.86 12.27
CA TYR A 199 -17.58 -16.36 11.81
C TYR A 199 -17.40 -17.63 10.98
N GLN A 200 -18.37 -18.53 11.04
CA GLN A 200 -18.38 -19.72 10.18
C GLN A 200 -18.62 -19.31 8.71
N SER A 201 -19.60 -18.43 8.52
CA SER A 201 -19.92 -17.76 7.26
C SER A 201 -20.49 -16.39 7.57
N VAL A 202 -20.38 -15.46 6.61
CA VAL A 202 -20.99 -14.14 6.71
C VAL A 202 -21.90 -13.96 5.51
N HIS A 203 -23.14 -13.52 5.73
CA HIS A 203 -24.13 -13.37 4.66
C HIS A 203 -24.58 -11.92 4.49
N ARG A 204 -24.89 -11.57 3.24
CA ARG A 204 -25.59 -10.32 2.90
C ARG A 204 -27.08 -10.46 3.22
N LEU A 205 -27.81 -9.34 3.21
CA LEU A 205 -29.28 -9.36 3.33
C LEU A 205 -29.96 -10.14 2.20
N SER A 206 -29.31 -10.29 1.05
CA SER A 206 -29.75 -11.13 -0.06
C SER A 206 -29.64 -12.63 0.21
N GLY A 207 -29.00 -13.05 1.32
CA GLY A 207 -28.71 -14.45 1.64
C GLY A 207 -27.38 -14.96 1.07
N GLU A 208 -26.78 -14.23 0.14
CA GLU A 208 -25.49 -14.58 -0.48
C GLU A 208 -24.36 -14.57 0.56
N ALA A 209 -23.51 -15.60 0.52
CA ALA A 209 -22.31 -15.68 1.34
C ALA A 209 -21.25 -14.70 0.82
N VAL A 210 -20.55 -14.05 1.74
CA VAL A 210 -19.52 -13.06 1.43
C VAL A 210 -18.19 -13.78 1.23
N GLU A 211 -17.63 -13.65 0.03
CA GLU A 211 -16.32 -14.21 -0.30
C GLU A 211 -15.17 -13.46 0.37
N THR A 212 -14.02 -14.12 0.49
CA THR A 212 -12.77 -13.55 1.04
C THR A 212 -12.36 -12.26 0.33
N SER A 213 -12.49 -12.23 -0.99
CA SER A 213 -12.16 -11.10 -1.86
C SER A 213 -12.82 -9.80 -1.40
N ALA A 214 -14.09 -9.86 -1.00
CA ALA A 214 -14.83 -8.71 -0.51
C ALA A 214 -14.23 -8.10 0.77
N TRP A 215 -13.64 -8.93 1.65
CA TRP A 215 -12.96 -8.46 2.85
C TRP A 215 -11.59 -7.85 2.55
N LEU A 216 -10.86 -8.41 1.57
CA LEU A 216 -9.59 -7.87 1.10
C LEU A 216 -9.78 -6.49 0.45
N ASP A 217 -10.82 -6.34 -0.38
CA ASP A 217 -11.17 -5.06 -1.00
C ASP A 217 -11.59 -4.02 0.03
N LEU A 218 -12.41 -4.42 1.01
CA LEU A 218 -12.80 -3.56 2.13
C LEU A 218 -11.58 -3.06 2.90
N ALA A 219 -10.64 -3.95 3.22
CA ALA A 219 -9.42 -3.63 3.94
C ALA A 219 -8.54 -2.64 3.15
N ARG A 220 -8.31 -2.92 1.86
CA ARG A 220 -7.55 -2.04 0.97
C ARG A 220 -8.16 -0.64 0.91
N ARG A 221 -9.49 -0.56 0.78
CA ARG A 221 -10.22 0.70 0.73
C ARG A 221 -10.04 1.48 2.04
N ILE A 222 -10.26 0.86 3.20
CA ILE A 222 -10.10 1.54 4.50
C ILE A 222 -8.67 2.01 4.70
N ALA A 223 -7.67 1.17 4.41
CA ALA A 223 -6.26 1.55 4.51
C ALA A 223 -5.91 2.74 3.62
N THR A 224 -6.45 2.77 2.39
CA THR A 224 -6.24 3.87 1.45
C THR A 224 -6.95 5.15 1.87
N GLU A 225 -8.19 5.05 2.37
CA GLU A 225 -8.98 6.18 2.89
C GLU A 225 -8.27 6.83 4.08
N GLN A 226 -7.84 6.05 5.07
CA GLN A 226 -7.13 6.55 6.25
C GLN A 226 -5.75 7.12 5.92
N ALA A 227 -5.00 6.45 5.03
CA ALA A 227 -3.74 6.97 4.53
C ALA A 227 -3.91 8.34 3.85
N THR A 228 -5.02 8.52 3.14
CA THR A 228 -5.35 9.80 2.50
C THR A 228 -5.71 10.85 3.55
N GLN A 229 -6.61 10.53 4.50
CA GLN A 229 -7.05 11.46 5.55
C GLN A 229 -5.90 12.02 6.40
N HIS A 230 -4.92 11.19 6.78
CA HIS A 230 -3.78 11.67 7.57
C HIS A 230 -2.90 12.64 6.79
N VAL A 231 -2.65 12.34 5.50
CA VAL A 231 -1.94 13.26 4.60
C VAL A 231 -2.71 14.58 4.45
N GLU A 232 -4.05 14.51 4.43
CA GLU A 232 -4.87 15.71 4.39
C GLU A 232 -4.75 16.57 5.67
N GLU A 233 -4.65 15.94 6.84
CA GLU A 233 -4.49 16.63 8.13
C GLU A 233 -3.14 17.35 8.28
N GLU A 234 -2.08 16.85 7.65
CA GLU A 234 -0.74 17.47 7.64
C GLU A 234 -0.67 18.75 6.80
N PHE A 235 -1.64 19.00 5.92
CA PHE A 235 -1.64 20.21 5.10
C PHE A 235 -2.04 21.45 5.90
N ASP A 236 -1.58 22.60 5.41
CA ASP A 236 -1.96 23.90 5.95
C ASP A 236 -3.49 24.13 5.87
N ASN A 237 -4.01 24.99 6.74
CA ASN A 237 -5.45 25.27 6.86
C ASN A 237 -6.12 25.61 5.52
N ARG A 238 -5.41 26.34 4.64
CA ARG A 238 -5.93 26.80 3.36
C ARG A 238 -6.04 25.65 2.37
N THR A 239 -5.06 24.77 2.33
CA THR A 239 -5.14 23.52 1.58
C THR A 239 -6.28 22.62 2.09
N ARG A 240 -6.39 22.43 3.41
CA ARG A 240 -7.48 21.63 4.01
C ARG A 240 -8.87 22.18 3.71
N MET A 241 -9.01 23.51 3.70
CA MET A 241 -10.26 24.16 3.33
C MET A 241 -10.70 23.85 1.89
N ILE A 242 -9.76 23.82 0.94
CA ILE A 242 -10.08 23.46 -0.46
C ILE A 242 -10.37 21.96 -0.61
N LEU A 243 -9.67 21.11 0.12
CA LEU A 243 -9.98 19.67 0.13
C LEU A 243 -11.40 19.42 0.65
N ASP A 244 -11.76 20.09 1.75
CA ASP A 244 -13.11 20.06 2.31
C ASP A 244 -14.16 20.59 1.33
N TRP A 245 -13.89 21.73 0.67
CA TRP A 245 -14.73 22.28 -0.40
C TRP A 245 -15.01 21.28 -1.52
N LEU A 246 -13.97 20.57 -1.96
CA LEU A 246 -14.08 19.58 -3.02
C LEU A 246 -14.77 18.29 -2.53
N SER A 247 -14.57 17.89 -1.28
CA SER A 247 -15.17 16.70 -0.68
C SER A 247 -16.70 16.81 -0.53
N GLU A 248 -17.22 18.02 -0.28
CA GLU A 248 -18.67 18.29 -0.24
C GLU A 248 -19.33 18.35 -1.63
N GLY A 249 -18.55 18.14 -2.69
CA GLY A 249 -19.06 18.11 -4.06
C GLY A 249 -19.32 19.48 -4.66
N TYR A 250 -18.85 20.57 -4.05
CA TYR A 250 -18.94 21.91 -4.66
C TYR A 250 -18.17 21.98 -5.97
N GLY A 251 -17.03 21.28 -6.06
CA GLY A 251 -16.18 21.26 -7.25
C GLY A 251 -15.84 22.67 -7.70
N ARG A 252 -16.01 22.93 -9.00
CA ARG A 252 -15.87 24.27 -9.61
C ARG A 252 -17.19 25.05 -9.73
N SER A 253 -18.28 24.54 -9.18
CA SER A 253 -19.59 25.17 -9.33
C SER A 253 -19.69 26.45 -8.50
N PRO A 254 -20.37 27.52 -8.99
CA PRO A 254 -20.60 28.73 -8.22
C PRO A 254 -21.38 28.47 -6.92
N GLN A 255 -20.76 28.77 -5.78
CA GLN A 255 -21.36 28.79 -4.45
C GLN A 255 -21.56 30.22 -3.95
N THR A 256 -22.20 30.39 -2.80
CA THR A 256 -22.39 31.72 -2.21
C THR A 256 -21.14 32.19 -1.46
N THR A 257 -20.92 33.50 -1.39
CA THR A 257 -19.88 34.08 -0.52
C THR A 257 -20.16 33.85 0.97
N GLY A 258 -21.40 33.49 1.35
CA GLY A 258 -21.73 33.01 2.68
C GLY A 258 -21.12 31.64 2.97
N GLU A 259 -21.17 30.71 2.02
CA GLU A 259 -20.55 29.38 2.15
C GLU A 259 -19.03 29.46 2.24
N ARG A 260 -18.39 30.30 1.42
CA ARG A 260 -16.95 30.56 1.53
C ARG A 260 -16.58 31.04 2.92
N ARG A 261 -17.33 31.99 3.49
CA ARG A 261 -17.11 32.50 4.85
C ARG A 261 -17.29 31.42 5.92
N ARG A 262 -18.32 30.58 5.78
CA ARG A 262 -18.60 29.46 6.70
C ARG A 262 -17.44 28.45 6.71
N LYS A 263 -16.96 28.07 5.52
CA LYS A 263 -15.82 27.16 5.35
C LYS A 263 -14.52 27.78 5.83
N ALA A 264 -14.25 29.04 5.49
CA ALA A 264 -13.07 29.76 6.00
C ALA A 264 -13.04 29.72 7.53
N PHE A 265 -14.16 30.01 8.17
CA PHE A 265 -14.28 29.96 9.63
C PHE A 265 -14.02 28.56 10.21
N ALA A 266 -14.59 27.50 9.60
CA ALA A 266 -14.38 26.12 10.04
C ALA A 266 -12.91 25.67 10.00
N HIS A 267 -12.11 26.26 9.11
CA HIS A 267 -10.67 25.96 8.96
C HIS A 267 -9.77 27.03 9.60
N ASN A 268 -10.30 27.88 10.48
CA ASN A 268 -9.54 28.97 11.13
C ASN A 268 -8.85 29.92 10.14
N LEU A 269 -9.55 30.28 9.06
CA LEU A 269 -9.10 31.22 8.02
C LEU A 269 -9.97 32.47 8.00
N ASN A 270 -9.36 33.58 7.62
CA ASN A 270 -10.09 34.81 7.32
C ASN A 270 -10.61 34.77 5.88
N ASP A 271 -11.83 35.24 5.63
CA ASP A 271 -12.42 35.25 4.27
C ASP A 271 -11.57 36.00 3.25
N ASN A 272 -10.93 37.10 3.68
CA ASN A 272 -10.02 37.88 2.84
C ASN A 272 -8.80 37.07 2.37
N SER A 273 -8.38 36.08 3.15
CA SER A 273 -7.25 35.25 2.75
C SER A 273 -7.59 34.40 1.53
N LEU A 274 -8.85 34.03 1.31
CA LEU A 274 -9.30 33.17 0.21
C LEU A 274 -9.70 33.95 -1.06
N GLY A 275 -9.57 35.28 -1.08
CA GLY A 275 -10.06 36.10 -2.20
C GLY A 275 -9.35 35.85 -3.52
N ASP A 276 -8.09 35.46 -3.46
CA ASP A 276 -7.24 35.08 -4.59
C ASP A 276 -7.52 33.64 -5.09
N LEU A 277 -7.93 32.73 -4.20
CA LEU A 277 -8.19 31.31 -4.51
C LEU A 277 -9.63 31.03 -4.91
N LEU A 278 -10.58 31.74 -4.27
CA LEU A 278 -12.02 31.66 -4.50
C LEU A 278 -12.56 33.07 -4.78
N PRO A 279 -12.21 33.68 -5.93
CA PRO A 279 -12.63 35.02 -6.27
C PRO A 279 -14.16 35.13 -6.28
N ALA A 280 -14.66 36.27 -5.79
CA ALA A 280 -16.08 36.55 -5.71
C ALA A 280 -16.55 37.42 -6.88
N THR A 281 -17.58 36.98 -7.57
CA THR A 281 -18.32 37.75 -8.57
C THR A 281 -19.71 38.06 -8.02
N GLY A 282 -19.85 39.23 -7.39
CA GLY A 282 -21.06 39.60 -6.65
C GLY A 282 -21.25 38.72 -5.40
N ALA A 283 -22.41 38.05 -5.30
CA ALA A 283 -22.72 37.17 -4.17
C ALA A 283 -22.24 35.72 -4.34
N LYS A 284 -21.53 35.41 -5.43
CA LYS A 284 -21.07 34.06 -5.76
C LYS A 284 -19.54 33.96 -5.79
N CYS A 285 -18.99 32.81 -5.47
CA CYS A 285 -17.58 32.45 -5.59
C CYS A 285 -17.44 31.00 -6.08
N HIS A 286 -16.33 30.65 -6.70
CA HIS A 286 -16.03 29.29 -7.15
C HIS A 286 -14.52 29.08 -7.18
N LEU A 287 -14.08 27.83 -7.33
CA LEU A 287 -12.68 27.46 -7.55
C LEU A 287 -12.34 27.55 -9.05
N PRO A 288 -11.59 28.58 -9.51
CA PRO A 288 -11.21 28.75 -10.91
C PRO A 288 -10.16 27.74 -11.34
N PHE A 289 -9.94 27.60 -12.64
CA PHE A 289 -8.84 26.77 -13.17
C PHE A 289 -7.49 27.37 -12.78
N ALA A 290 -6.47 26.53 -12.62
CA ALA A 290 -5.11 26.98 -12.29
C ALA A 290 -4.61 28.07 -13.25
N SER A 291 -4.92 27.96 -14.54
CA SER A 291 -4.56 28.94 -15.57
C SER A 291 -5.21 30.33 -15.40
N GLU A 292 -6.28 30.42 -14.61
CA GLU A 292 -7.01 31.67 -14.35
C GLU A 292 -6.55 32.35 -13.04
N LEU A 293 -5.70 31.67 -12.28
CA LEU A 293 -5.20 32.12 -10.98
C LEU A 293 -3.79 32.68 -11.13
N ASN A 294 -3.50 33.73 -10.34
CA ASN A 294 -2.15 34.30 -10.25
C ASN A 294 -1.57 34.03 -8.86
N LEU A 295 -1.33 32.75 -8.57
CA LEU A 295 -0.79 32.28 -7.29
C LEU A 295 0.73 32.10 -7.38
N THR A 296 1.42 32.34 -6.27
CA THR A 296 2.85 32.13 -6.15
C THR A 296 3.11 30.85 -5.35
N ALA A 297 3.94 29.96 -5.90
CA ALA A 297 4.35 28.76 -5.18
C ALA A 297 5.18 29.12 -3.94
N ARG A 298 4.88 28.47 -2.82
CA ARG A 298 5.46 28.75 -1.51
C ARG A 298 5.42 27.52 -0.60
N PRO A 299 6.47 27.23 0.18
CA PRO A 299 6.56 25.97 0.92
C PRO A 299 5.54 25.85 2.06
N ASP A 300 4.92 26.94 2.48
CA ASP A 300 3.98 26.99 3.60
C ASP A 300 2.50 26.93 3.16
N CYS A 301 2.22 26.97 1.86
CA CYS A 301 0.88 26.82 1.31
C CYS A 301 0.88 25.84 0.12
N MET A 302 0.41 24.61 0.35
CA MET A 302 0.50 23.55 -0.65
C MET A 302 -0.50 23.72 -1.79
N ILE A 303 -1.71 24.19 -1.52
CA ILE A 303 -2.70 24.42 -2.57
C ILE A 303 -2.28 25.54 -3.52
N ASP A 304 -1.71 26.64 -2.99
CA ASP A 304 -1.20 27.72 -3.85
C ASP A 304 -0.05 27.22 -4.72
N SER A 305 0.84 26.39 -4.15
CA SER A 305 1.94 25.77 -4.88
C SER A 305 1.47 24.82 -5.97
N VAL A 306 0.53 23.92 -5.69
CA VAL A 306 0.02 22.98 -6.68
C VAL A 306 -0.68 23.70 -7.83
N LEU A 307 -1.46 24.75 -7.53
CA LEU A 307 -2.13 25.55 -8.56
C LEU A 307 -1.15 26.40 -9.36
N ALA A 308 -0.12 27.00 -8.73
CA ALA A 308 0.92 27.75 -9.42
C ALA A 308 1.74 26.84 -10.37
N VAL A 309 2.13 25.66 -9.91
CA VAL A 309 2.82 24.67 -10.76
C VAL A 309 1.92 24.23 -11.91
N ALA A 310 0.62 24.01 -11.66
CA ALA A 310 -0.32 23.63 -12.72
C ALA A 310 -0.50 24.75 -13.76
N ALA A 311 -0.57 26.02 -13.35
CA ALA A 311 -0.61 27.16 -14.25
C ALA A 311 0.65 27.27 -15.13
N ALA A 312 1.81 26.87 -14.57
CA ALA A 312 3.09 26.88 -15.26
C ALA A 312 3.35 25.64 -16.15
N ALA A 313 2.50 24.60 -16.09
CA ALA A 313 2.79 23.27 -16.65
C ALA A 313 3.09 23.23 -18.17
N ARG A 314 2.74 24.27 -18.93
CA ARG A 314 3.06 24.39 -20.36
C ARG A 314 4.50 24.82 -20.64
N ASP A 315 5.20 25.30 -19.63
CA ASP A 315 6.57 25.79 -19.69
C ASP A 315 7.40 25.06 -18.64
N GLN A 316 8.37 24.25 -19.11
CA GLN A 316 9.18 23.42 -18.24
C GLN A 316 10.05 24.26 -17.28
N GLU A 317 10.57 25.39 -17.72
CA GLU A 317 11.44 26.23 -16.90
C GLU A 317 10.63 26.87 -15.77
N ARG A 318 9.45 27.43 -16.10
CA ARG A 318 8.52 27.95 -15.09
C ARG A 318 8.00 26.87 -14.15
N THR A 319 7.75 25.66 -14.66
CA THR A 319 7.34 24.52 -13.83
C THR A 319 8.42 24.20 -12.78
N LEU A 320 9.68 24.15 -13.21
CA LEU A 320 10.82 23.94 -12.31
C LEU A 320 10.97 25.08 -11.29
N ASP A 321 10.78 26.34 -11.70
CA ASP A 321 10.81 27.49 -10.79
C ASP A 321 9.74 27.37 -9.70
N CYS A 322 8.50 27.02 -10.08
CA CYS A 322 7.42 26.83 -9.12
C CYS A 322 7.66 25.64 -8.20
N LEU A 323 8.20 24.52 -8.70
CA LEU A 323 8.56 23.37 -7.87
C LEU A 323 9.70 23.71 -6.89
N GLU A 324 10.66 24.52 -7.33
CA GLU A 324 11.74 25.02 -6.47
C GLU A 324 11.19 25.87 -5.34
N ALA A 325 10.34 26.84 -5.67
CA ALA A 325 9.69 27.75 -4.73
C ALA A 325 8.73 27.03 -3.77
N ALA A 326 8.11 25.93 -4.22
CA ALA A 326 7.30 25.05 -3.37
C ALA A 326 8.14 24.21 -2.38
N GLY A 327 9.48 24.24 -2.49
CA GLY A 327 10.38 23.50 -1.61
C GLY A 327 10.52 22.02 -1.96
N VAL A 328 10.13 21.60 -3.16
CA VAL A 328 10.21 20.18 -3.57
C VAL A 328 11.67 19.73 -3.59
N ASP A 329 11.97 18.61 -2.94
CA ASP A 329 13.33 18.04 -2.83
C ASP A 329 13.37 16.54 -3.16
N THR A 330 12.25 15.85 -2.97
CA THR A 330 12.09 14.40 -3.08
C THR A 330 10.89 14.02 -3.95
N GLU A 331 10.91 12.80 -4.50
CA GLU A 331 9.79 12.22 -5.26
C GLU A 331 8.53 12.00 -4.39
N GLU A 332 8.70 11.97 -3.08
CA GLU A 332 7.65 11.74 -2.09
C GLU A 332 7.13 13.04 -1.47
N HIS A 333 7.60 14.19 -1.94
CA HIS A 333 7.18 15.48 -1.44
C HIS A 333 5.64 15.63 -1.48
N ARG A 334 5.08 16.19 -0.41
CA ARG A 334 3.63 16.34 -0.19
C ARG A 334 2.85 17.04 -1.31
N LEU A 335 3.54 17.83 -2.14
CA LEU A 335 2.98 18.42 -3.37
C LEU A 335 2.40 17.35 -4.30
N PHE A 336 3.14 16.26 -4.54
CA PHE A 336 2.67 15.18 -5.40
C PHE A 336 1.53 14.38 -4.75
N ALA A 337 1.55 14.24 -3.42
CA ALA A 337 0.44 13.66 -2.70
C ALA A 337 -0.84 14.49 -2.88
N LEU A 338 -0.75 15.82 -2.76
CA LEU A 338 -1.88 16.72 -2.99
C LEU A 338 -2.40 16.63 -4.44
N CYS A 339 -1.52 16.57 -5.45
CA CYS A 339 -1.92 16.34 -6.84
C CYS A 339 -2.78 15.07 -7.01
N ARG A 340 -2.40 13.96 -6.36
CA ARG A 340 -3.17 12.71 -6.40
C ARG A 340 -4.52 12.84 -5.70
N ILE A 341 -4.58 13.57 -4.59
CA ILE A 341 -5.82 13.80 -3.83
C ILE A 341 -6.79 14.63 -4.65
N LEU A 342 -6.35 15.80 -5.13
CA LEU A 342 -7.18 16.71 -5.94
C LEU A 342 -7.71 16.03 -7.20
N SER A 343 -6.91 15.18 -7.85
CA SER A 343 -7.30 14.41 -9.04
C SER A 343 -8.44 13.42 -8.81
N LYS A 344 -8.75 13.05 -7.56
CA LYS A 344 -9.86 12.15 -7.21
C LYS A 344 -11.17 12.91 -6.96
N HIS A 345 -11.10 14.18 -6.57
CA HIS A 345 -12.28 14.97 -6.22
C HIS A 345 -12.89 15.74 -7.40
N LEU A 346 -12.14 15.90 -8.49
CA LEU A 346 -12.61 16.59 -9.69
C LEU A 346 -12.83 15.59 -10.85
N PRO A 347 -13.76 15.90 -11.77
CA PRO A 347 -14.08 15.01 -12.90
C PRO A 347 -12.88 14.87 -13.86
N GLU A 348 -12.80 13.76 -14.59
CA GLU A 348 -11.68 13.51 -15.51
C GLU A 348 -11.59 14.50 -16.67
N THR A 349 -12.69 15.18 -16.99
CA THR A 349 -12.77 16.23 -18.02
C THR A 349 -12.16 17.56 -17.57
N ASP A 350 -11.75 17.67 -16.30
CA ASP A 350 -11.15 18.86 -15.74
C ASP A 350 -9.71 19.08 -16.26
N PRO A 351 -9.37 20.24 -16.83
CA PRO A 351 -8.03 20.52 -17.35
C PRO A 351 -6.91 20.37 -16.31
N ASP A 352 -7.17 20.75 -15.05
CA ASP A 352 -6.13 20.69 -14.01
C ASP A 352 -5.88 19.24 -13.57
N VAL A 353 -6.88 18.37 -13.64
CA VAL A 353 -6.73 16.93 -13.33
C VAL A 353 -5.75 16.27 -14.31
N ALA A 354 -5.82 16.62 -15.59
CA ALA A 354 -4.85 16.12 -16.58
C ALA A 354 -3.41 16.57 -16.24
N ILE A 355 -3.25 17.81 -15.80
CA ILE A 355 -1.96 18.40 -15.41
C ILE A 355 -1.43 17.74 -14.14
N TRP A 356 -2.24 17.56 -13.09
CA TRP A 356 -1.81 16.93 -11.85
C TRP A 356 -1.44 15.46 -12.02
N ARG A 357 -2.18 14.71 -12.87
CA ARG A 357 -1.81 13.34 -13.24
C ARG A 357 -0.48 13.31 -14.01
N TRP A 358 -0.23 14.29 -14.87
CA TRP A 358 1.07 14.44 -15.55
C TRP A 358 2.19 14.76 -14.55
N LEU A 359 2.01 15.73 -13.66
CA LEU A 359 2.99 16.09 -12.62
C LEU A 359 3.34 14.90 -11.73
N ASP A 360 2.33 14.14 -11.28
CA ASP A 360 2.56 12.94 -10.47
C ASP A 360 3.36 11.89 -11.26
N ARG A 361 3.06 11.68 -12.55
CA ARG A 361 3.81 10.74 -13.41
C ARG A 361 5.25 11.20 -13.67
N GLU A 362 5.45 12.49 -13.93
CA GLU A 362 6.72 13.06 -14.37
C GLU A 362 7.67 13.41 -13.21
N ARG A 363 7.24 13.24 -11.95
CA ARG A 363 8.05 13.55 -10.76
C ARG A 363 9.43 12.87 -10.74
N ARG A 364 9.54 11.67 -11.33
CA ARG A 364 10.81 10.91 -11.45
C ARG A 364 11.82 11.57 -12.39
N SER A 365 11.35 12.42 -13.29
CA SER A 365 12.18 13.22 -14.21
C SER A 365 12.42 14.61 -13.62
N LEU A 366 11.36 15.26 -13.14
CA LEU A 366 11.39 16.63 -12.64
C LEU A 366 12.25 16.80 -11.37
N VAL A 367 12.15 15.88 -10.40
CA VAL A 367 12.88 16.01 -9.12
C VAL A 367 14.40 15.91 -9.31
N PRO A 368 14.96 14.94 -10.07
CA PRO A 368 16.39 14.94 -10.41
C PRO A 368 16.85 16.19 -11.15
N MET A 369 16.05 16.72 -12.07
CA MET A 369 16.36 17.96 -12.80
C MET A 369 16.45 19.15 -11.84
N LEU A 370 15.48 19.27 -10.93
CA LEU A 370 15.45 20.31 -9.90
C LEU A 370 16.68 20.24 -8.98
N ASN A 371 17.03 19.03 -8.52
CA ASN A 371 18.20 18.82 -7.67
C ASN A 371 19.51 19.11 -8.40
N THR A 372 19.59 18.84 -9.71
CA THR A 372 20.75 19.19 -10.55
C THR A 372 20.89 20.71 -10.68
N ARG A 373 19.77 21.41 -10.94
CA ARG A 373 19.72 22.88 -11.02
C ARG A 373 20.18 23.55 -9.72
N ARG A 374 19.71 23.07 -8.57
CA ARG A 374 20.14 23.55 -7.25
C ARG A 374 21.65 23.42 -7.06
N ARG A 375 22.23 22.25 -7.38
CA ARG A 375 23.68 22.03 -7.27
C ARG A 375 24.49 22.98 -8.16
N GLN A 376 24.01 23.27 -9.38
CA GLN A 376 24.67 24.21 -10.28
C GLN A 376 24.61 25.65 -9.74
N SER A 377 23.47 26.07 -9.21
CA SER A 377 23.30 27.40 -8.58
C SER A 377 24.19 27.57 -7.34
N GLU A 378 24.26 26.55 -6.48
CA GLU A 378 25.14 26.55 -5.31
C GLU A 378 26.62 26.59 -5.70
N ALA A 379 27.03 25.84 -6.74
CA ALA A 379 28.39 25.86 -7.25
C ALA A 379 28.77 27.24 -7.80
N ALA A 380 27.88 27.87 -8.58
CA ALA A 380 28.08 29.22 -9.12
C ALA A 380 28.16 30.28 -8.01
N SER A 381 27.30 30.16 -6.98
CA SER A 381 27.31 31.07 -5.82
C SER A 381 28.60 30.95 -5.02
N ARG A 382 29.11 29.71 -4.79
CA ARG A 382 30.40 29.48 -4.11
C ARG A 382 31.57 30.03 -4.91
N GLN A 383 31.57 29.87 -6.23
CA GLN A 383 32.61 30.41 -7.09
C GLN A 383 32.62 31.95 -7.08
N THR A 384 31.45 32.58 -7.04
CA THR A 384 31.31 34.04 -6.95
C THR A 384 31.76 34.57 -5.58
N ALA A 385 31.47 33.84 -4.50
CA ALA A 385 31.95 34.17 -3.15
C ALA A 385 33.48 34.06 -3.04
N LEU A 386 34.10 33.05 -3.66
CA LEU A 386 35.55 32.87 -3.70
C LEU A 386 36.28 33.93 -4.54
N LEU A 387 35.62 34.52 -5.54
CA LEU A 387 36.17 35.60 -6.37
C LEU A 387 36.01 36.99 -5.75
N SER A 388 35.21 37.12 -4.69
CA SER A 388 34.95 38.38 -3.98
C SER A 388 35.62 38.47 -2.60
N SER A 389 36.27 37.38 -2.15
CA SER A 389 37.18 37.29 -1.01
C SER A 389 38.63 37.35 -1.45
#